data_AF-A0A0K8TXJ2-F1
#
_entry.id   AF-A0A0K8TXJ2-F1
#
_cell.length_a   1.000
_cell.length_b   1.000
_cell.length_c   1.000
_cell.angle_alpha   90.00
_cell.angle_beta   90.00
_cell.angle_gamma   90.00
#
_symmetry.space_group_name_H-M   'P 1'
#
loop_
_entity.id
_entity.type
_entity.pdbx_description
1 polymer ?
#
loop_
_entity_poly.entity_id
_entity_poly.type
_entity_poly.pdbx_seq_one_letter_code
_entity_poly.pdbx_strand_id
1 'polypeptide(L)'
;MSSGGAGSSATGATANDFFGWDLLYKTIEKTVDKKSDVLIALAHFLLVKHYKMQCIGIGEDKTVSTEDVGSELLPEGWNDRGKRYALRYLHNGRLYLLIGHNTEDFITMNLLDVKDTKVTNITLNPQEWIKQLKGTLNTMMPEASLISDRYRKELVDPVFTGNTREVTTQTNVNQETRAPNFRDPLAIGGPMRPGG
;
A
#
# COMPACT_ATOMS: atom_id res chain seq x y z
N MET A 1 -6.89 -44.36 -16.77
CA MET A 1 -7.76 -43.45 -16.00
C MET A 1 -7.10 -42.10 -15.98
N SER A 2 -7.88 -41.08 -16.35
CA SER A 2 -7.42 -39.78 -16.82
C SER A 2 -6.67 -38.97 -15.75
N SER A 3 -5.64 -38.27 -16.23
CA SER A 3 -4.91 -37.19 -15.59
C SER A 3 -5.82 -36.03 -15.17
N GLY A 4 -5.51 -35.41 -14.03
CA GLY A 4 -6.11 -34.14 -13.60
C GLY A 4 -5.08 -33.31 -12.84
N GLY A 5 -4.13 -32.72 -13.57
CA GLY A 5 -3.24 -31.69 -13.03
C GLY A 5 -3.97 -30.34 -13.02
N ALA A 6 -4.29 -29.83 -11.84
CA ALA A 6 -4.79 -28.47 -11.66
C ALA A 6 -3.62 -27.50 -11.83
N GLY A 7 -3.47 -26.95 -13.03
CA GLY A 7 -2.61 -25.80 -13.27
C GLY A 7 -3.29 -24.53 -12.77
N SER A 8 -2.83 -24.00 -11.64
CA SER A 8 -3.14 -22.63 -11.21
C SER A 8 -2.61 -21.65 -12.27
N SER A 9 -3.50 -21.07 -13.06
CA SER A 9 -3.18 -20.01 -14.00
C SER A 9 -2.87 -18.73 -13.24
N ALA A 10 -1.59 -18.44 -13.02
CA ALA A 10 -1.13 -17.10 -12.74
C ALA A 10 -1.40 -16.26 -13.99
N THR A 11 -2.52 -15.53 -13.99
CA THR A 11 -2.87 -14.56 -15.02
C THR A 11 -1.92 -13.37 -14.86
N GLY A 12 -0.78 -13.42 -15.54
CA GLY A 12 0.09 -12.27 -15.71
C GLY A 12 -0.64 -11.19 -16.51
N ALA A 13 -0.46 -9.93 -16.12
CA ALA A 13 -1.14 -8.81 -16.74
C ALA A 13 -0.97 -8.81 -18.28
N THR A 14 -2.08 -8.85 -19.00
CA THR A 14 -2.15 -8.81 -20.47
C THR A 14 -2.25 -7.36 -20.95
N ALA A 15 -1.98 -7.12 -22.25
CA ALA A 15 -2.07 -5.79 -22.84
C ALA A 15 -3.45 -5.11 -22.65
N ASN A 16 -4.51 -5.89 -22.39
CA ASN A 16 -5.86 -5.37 -22.13
C ASN A 16 -6.02 -4.76 -20.72
N ASP A 17 -5.15 -5.12 -19.77
CA ASP A 17 -5.25 -4.68 -18.38
C ASP A 17 -4.92 -3.21 -18.17
N PHE A 18 -4.24 -2.61 -19.15
CA PHE A 18 -3.90 -1.19 -19.20
C PHE A 18 -4.81 -0.38 -20.12
N PHE A 19 -5.87 -0.98 -20.67
CA PHE A 19 -6.81 -0.24 -21.50
C PHE A 19 -7.49 0.88 -20.70
N GLY A 20 -7.27 2.13 -21.11
CA GLY A 20 -7.72 3.34 -20.42
C GLY A 20 -6.62 4.10 -19.68
N TRP A 21 -5.41 3.54 -19.57
CA TRP A 21 -4.27 4.25 -18.99
C TRP A 21 -4.00 5.57 -19.71
N ASP A 22 -3.95 5.57 -21.04
CA ASP A 22 -3.67 6.79 -21.82
C ASP A 22 -4.73 7.88 -21.59
N LEU A 23 -5.98 7.50 -21.32
CA LEU A 23 -7.04 8.45 -21.01
C LEU A 23 -6.84 9.07 -19.62
N LEU A 24 -6.58 8.25 -18.60
CA LEU A 24 -6.24 8.73 -17.26
C LEU A 24 -4.99 9.60 -17.29
N TYR A 25 -3.93 9.14 -17.96
CA TYR A 25 -2.67 9.87 -18.02
C TYR A 25 -2.86 11.25 -18.67
N LYS A 26 -3.66 11.37 -19.74
CA LYS A 26 -3.98 12.67 -20.35
C LYS A 26 -4.67 13.65 -19.41
N THR A 27 -5.41 13.20 -18.39
CA THR A 27 -6.05 14.13 -17.44
C THR A 27 -5.05 14.69 -16.42
N ILE A 28 -3.96 13.96 -16.15
CA ILE A 28 -2.94 14.33 -15.15
C ILE A 28 -1.58 14.71 -15.76
N GLU A 29 -1.39 14.56 -17.07
CA GLU A 29 -0.10 14.76 -17.76
C GLU A 29 0.54 16.12 -17.45
N LYS A 30 -0.29 17.15 -17.25
CA LYS A 30 0.15 18.51 -16.93
C LYS A 30 0.61 18.68 -15.47
N THR A 31 0.10 17.86 -14.56
CA THR A 31 0.40 17.95 -13.13
C THR A 31 1.53 17.00 -12.72
N VAL A 32 1.75 15.92 -13.47
CA VAL A 32 2.84 14.94 -13.22
C VAL A 32 4.21 15.59 -13.44
N ASP A 33 5.00 15.68 -12.36
CA ASP A 33 6.34 16.26 -12.36
C ASP A 33 7.41 15.30 -11.80
N LYS A 34 7.01 14.22 -11.10
CA LYS A 34 7.91 13.23 -10.47
C LYS A 34 7.65 11.81 -10.98
N LYS A 35 8.67 10.97 -10.91
CA LYS A 35 8.53 9.51 -11.20
C LYS A 35 7.55 8.85 -10.22
N SER A 36 7.57 9.32 -8.99
CA SER A 36 6.66 8.88 -7.91
C SER A 36 5.19 9.18 -8.24
N ASP A 37 4.90 10.28 -8.94
CA ASP A 37 3.54 10.61 -9.39
C ASP A 37 3.02 9.53 -10.34
N VAL A 38 3.86 9.08 -11.29
CA VAL A 38 3.48 8.03 -12.25
C VAL A 38 3.15 6.73 -11.53
N LEU A 39 3.90 6.37 -10.48
CA LEU A 39 3.64 5.18 -9.67
C LEU A 39 2.32 5.29 -8.89
N ILE A 40 2.04 6.46 -8.29
CA ILE A 40 0.77 6.72 -7.60
C ILE A 40 -0.40 6.70 -8.58
N ALA A 41 -0.25 7.29 -9.77
CA ALA A 41 -1.25 7.25 -10.82
C ALA A 41 -1.54 5.82 -11.30
N LEU A 42 -0.51 4.97 -11.40
CA LEU A 42 -0.68 3.55 -11.72
C LEU A 42 -1.43 2.80 -10.61
N ALA A 43 -1.12 3.07 -9.34
CA ALA A 43 -1.85 2.50 -8.22
C ALA A 43 -3.33 2.93 -8.27
N HIS A 44 -3.60 4.23 -8.45
CA HIS A 44 -4.97 4.75 -8.63
C HIS A 44 -5.71 4.07 -9.79
N PHE A 45 -5.07 3.98 -10.96
CA PHE A 45 -5.63 3.31 -12.13
C PHE A 45 -6.06 1.88 -11.80
N LEU A 46 -5.20 1.13 -11.09
CA LEU A 46 -5.51 -0.24 -10.69
C LEU A 46 -6.72 -0.29 -9.73
N LEU A 47 -6.73 0.53 -8.67
CA LEU A 47 -7.82 0.58 -7.68
C LEU A 47 -9.17 0.89 -8.34
N VAL A 48 -9.22 1.85 -9.25
CA VAL A 48 -10.45 2.23 -9.95
C VAL A 48 -10.84 1.18 -11.00
N LYS A 49 -9.92 0.83 -11.90
CA LYS A 49 -10.22 0.01 -13.08
C LYS A 49 -10.55 -1.43 -12.71
N HIS A 50 -9.70 -2.03 -11.87
CA HIS A 50 -9.75 -3.47 -11.55
C HIS A 50 -10.57 -3.75 -10.30
N TYR A 51 -10.49 -2.88 -9.29
CA TYR A 51 -11.19 -3.08 -8.01
C TYR A 51 -12.46 -2.25 -7.85
N LYS A 52 -12.84 -1.45 -8.86
CA LYS A 52 -14.08 -0.63 -8.85
C LYS A 52 -14.18 0.27 -7.62
N MET A 53 -13.04 0.79 -7.17
CA MET A 53 -13.00 1.78 -6.11
C MET A 53 -13.25 3.16 -6.70
N GLN A 54 -13.96 4.02 -5.97
CA GLN A 54 -14.23 5.37 -6.40
C GLN A 54 -13.41 6.34 -5.57
N CYS A 55 -12.62 7.21 -6.21
CA CYS A 55 -11.88 8.24 -5.49
C CYS A 55 -12.83 9.35 -5.05
N ILE A 56 -12.84 9.66 -3.75
CA ILE A 56 -13.73 10.67 -3.17
C ILE A 56 -12.98 11.95 -2.78
N GLY A 57 -11.66 12.00 -2.94
CA GLY A 57 -10.86 13.20 -2.74
C GLY A 57 -9.50 12.97 -2.12
N ILE A 58 -8.89 14.07 -1.67
CA ILE A 58 -7.57 14.11 -1.04
C ILE A 58 -7.67 14.13 0.49
N GLY A 59 -6.60 13.69 1.16
CA GLY A 59 -6.45 13.76 2.61
C GLY A 59 -6.60 12.42 3.33
N GLU A 60 -6.61 12.50 4.65
CA GLU A 60 -6.57 11.34 5.56
C GLU A 60 -7.78 11.28 6.48
N ASP A 61 -8.82 12.08 6.18
CA ASP A 61 -10.07 12.03 6.91
C ASP A 61 -10.69 10.63 6.76
N LYS A 62 -11.02 10.06 7.92
CA LYS A 62 -11.59 8.72 8.09
C LYS A 62 -13.12 8.75 8.13
N THR A 63 -13.73 9.91 7.97
CA THR A 63 -15.18 10.05 7.84
C THR A 63 -15.61 9.93 6.38
N VAL A 64 -16.89 9.65 6.13
CA VAL A 64 -17.51 9.72 4.80
C VAL A 64 -18.74 10.60 4.93
N SER A 65 -18.83 11.63 4.11
CA SER A 65 -19.98 12.54 4.03
C SER A 65 -20.99 12.03 2.99
N THR A 66 -22.25 12.41 3.14
CA THR A 66 -23.27 12.20 2.10
C THR A 66 -23.01 12.99 0.82
N GLU A 67 -22.13 13.99 0.89
CA GLU A 67 -21.69 14.82 -0.23
C GLU A 67 -20.46 14.25 -0.96
N ASP A 68 -19.82 13.20 -0.43
CA ASP A 68 -18.67 12.57 -1.04
C ASP A 68 -19.11 11.83 -2.32
N VAL A 69 -18.90 12.47 -3.48
CA VAL A 69 -19.18 11.88 -4.79
C VAL A 69 -17.95 11.14 -5.30
N GLY A 70 -18.11 9.84 -5.52
CA GLY A 70 -17.07 8.99 -6.08
C GLY A 70 -16.77 9.29 -7.55
N SER A 71 -15.48 9.44 -7.88
CA SER A 71 -14.96 9.67 -9.23
C SER A 71 -13.93 8.61 -9.64
N GLU A 72 -13.81 8.37 -10.94
CA GLU A 72 -12.72 7.58 -11.53
C GLU A 72 -11.46 8.41 -11.81
N LEU A 73 -11.55 9.73 -11.66
CA LEU A 73 -10.45 10.65 -11.90
C LEU A 73 -9.69 10.94 -10.61
N LEU A 74 -8.40 11.26 -10.76
CA LEU A 74 -7.63 11.86 -9.68
C LEU A 74 -8.16 13.27 -9.38
N PRO A 75 -8.33 13.63 -8.09
CA PRO A 75 -8.77 14.96 -7.70
C PRO A 75 -7.70 16.02 -8.00
N GLU A 76 -8.11 17.28 -8.11
CA GLU A 76 -7.18 18.39 -8.25
C GLU A 76 -6.23 18.47 -7.04
N GLY A 77 -4.95 18.77 -7.30
CA GLY A 77 -3.91 18.88 -6.27
C GLY A 77 -3.50 17.56 -5.60
N TRP A 78 -3.79 16.40 -6.21
CA TRP A 78 -3.45 15.08 -5.67
C TRP A 78 -1.95 14.86 -5.41
N ASN A 79 -1.06 15.58 -6.10
CA ASN A 79 0.39 15.50 -5.96
C ASN A 79 1.07 16.77 -5.41
N ASP A 80 0.30 17.75 -4.92
CA ASP A 80 0.84 19.06 -4.49
C ASP A 80 1.61 19.01 -3.15
N ARG A 81 1.42 17.96 -2.36
CA ARG A 81 1.99 17.81 -1.01
C ARG A 81 3.46 17.36 -1.00
N GLY A 82 4.18 17.57 -2.11
CA GLY A 82 5.62 17.36 -2.24
C GLY A 82 6.06 15.90 -2.12
N LYS A 83 6.23 15.43 -0.89
CA LYS A 83 6.69 14.07 -0.57
C LYS A 83 5.59 13.14 -0.06
N ARG A 84 4.38 13.64 0.17
CA ARG A 84 3.28 12.83 0.72
C ARG A 84 2.09 12.85 -0.23
N TYR A 85 1.47 11.70 -0.42
CA TYR A 85 0.21 11.53 -1.14
C TYR A 85 -0.82 10.97 -0.18
N ALA A 86 -2.05 11.44 -0.27
CA ALA A 86 -3.16 10.93 0.53
C ALA A 86 -4.44 11.01 -0.29
N LEU A 87 -4.95 9.85 -0.68
CA LEU A 87 -6.14 9.71 -1.51
C LEU A 87 -7.18 8.85 -0.78
N ARG A 88 -8.42 9.31 -0.81
CA ARG A 88 -9.57 8.66 -0.19
C ARG A 88 -10.35 7.90 -1.26
N TYR A 89 -10.72 6.66 -0.96
CA TYR A 89 -11.50 5.80 -1.85
C TYR A 89 -12.69 5.17 -1.16
N LEU A 90 -13.80 5.05 -1.87
CA LEU A 90 -14.97 4.31 -1.46
C LEU A 90 -15.07 3.01 -2.26
N HIS A 91 -15.32 1.91 -1.57
CA HIS A 91 -15.59 0.61 -2.21
C HIS A 91 -16.60 -0.17 -1.37
N ASN A 92 -17.75 -0.52 -1.96
CA ASN A 92 -18.83 -1.24 -1.28
C ASN A 92 -19.23 -0.62 0.09
N GLY A 93 -19.28 0.72 0.15
CA GLY A 93 -19.62 1.47 1.38
C GLY A 93 -18.52 1.48 2.45
N ARG A 94 -17.31 0.97 2.13
CA ARG A 94 -16.13 1.03 3.01
C ARG A 94 -15.15 2.09 2.51
N LEU A 95 -14.57 2.82 3.46
CA LEU A 95 -13.54 3.83 3.19
C LEU A 95 -12.16 3.20 3.22
N TYR A 96 -11.37 3.53 2.20
CA TYR A 96 -9.97 3.15 2.06
C TYR A 96 -9.10 4.38 1.88
N LEU A 97 -7.91 4.37 2.48
CA LEU A 97 -6.92 5.44 2.34
C LEU A 97 -5.67 4.90 1.65
N LEU A 98 -5.32 5.47 0.50
CA LEU A 98 -4.03 5.26 -0.14
C LEU A 98 -3.08 6.38 0.29
N ILE A 99 -2.04 6.03 1.05
CA ILE A 99 -1.05 6.97 1.56
C ILE A 99 0.30 6.64 0.95
N GLY A 100 0.82 7.56 0.14
CA GLY A 100 2.16 7.48 -0.43
C GLY A 100 3.13 8.36 0.35
N HIS A 101 4.32 7.84 0.64
CA HIS A 101 5.43 8.62 1.20
C HIS A 101 6.66 8.44 0.32
N ASN A 102 7.10 9.54 -0.29
CA ASN A 102 8.26 9.60 -1.14
C ASN A 102 9.49 9.99 -0.32
N THR A 103 10.51 9.14 -0.34
CA THR A 103 11.84 9.45 0.15
C THR A 103 12.73 9.87 -1.04
N GLU A 104 14.04 9.89 -0.84
CA GLU A 104 14.99 10.23 -1.91
C GLU A 104 15.04 9.14 -2.98
N ASP A 105 15.10 7.87 -2.56
CA ASP A 105 15.31 6.73 -3.45
C ASP A 105 14.05 5.87 -3.66
N PHE A 106 13.09 5.94 -2.73
CA PHE A 106 11.96 5.02 -2.71
C PHE A 106 10.63 5.74 -2.50
N ILE A 107 9.56 5.14 -2.99
CA ILE A 107 8.20 5.47 -2.60
C ILE A 107 7.61 4.29 -1.84
N THR A 108 7.08 4.56 -0.65
CA THR A 108 6.29 3.58 0.11
C THR A 108 4.83 3.98 0.03
N MET A 109 3.99 3.08 -0.47
CA MET A 109 2.54 3.24 -0.52
C MET A 109 1.89 2.30 0.48
N ASN A 110 0.88 2.79 1.18
CA ASN A 110 0.08 2.02 2.11
C ASN A 110 -1.38 2.13 1.71
N LEU A 111 -2.12 1.02 1.78
CA LEU A 111 -3.57 1.00 1.60
C LEU A 111 -4.20 0.55 2.92
N LEU A 112 -5.04 1.42 3.50
CA LEU A 112 -5.71 1.18 4.78
C LEU A 112 -7.21 0.96 4.55
N ASP A 113 -7.76 -0.17 4.99
CA ASP A 113 -9.19 -0.34 5.25
C ASP A 113 -9.52 0.35 6.58
N VAL A 114 -10.28 1.45 6.54
CA VAL A 114 -10.58 2.24 7.74
C VAL A 114 -11.47 1.47 8.72
N LYS A 115 -12.36 0.62 8.22
CA LYS A 115 -13.31 -0.13 9.05
C LYS A 115 -12.61 -1.26 9.80
N ASP A 116 -11.85 -2.07 9.08
CA ASP A 116 -11.19 -3.25 9.64
C ASP A 116 -9.78 -2.93 10.18
N THR A 117 -9.31 -1.69 10.03
CA THR A 117 -7.96 -1.21 10.40
C THR A 117 -6.83 -2.02 9.77
N LYS A 118 -7.10 -2.69 8.65
CA LYS A 118 -6.12 -3.48 7.91
C LYS A 118 -5.26 -2.57 7.06
N VAL A 119 -3.95 -2.70 7.19
CA VAL A 119 -2.99 -1.96 6.38
C VAL A 119 -2.11 -2.93 5.59
N THR A 120 -1.92 -2.62 4.32
CA THR A 120 -0.95 -3.26 3.43
C THR A 120 0.04 -2.20 2.95
N ASN A 121 1.23 -2.64 2.55
CA ASN A 121 2.24 -1.72 2.06
C ASN A 121 3.02 -2.30 0.88
N ILE A 122 3.56 -1.41 0.07
CA ILE A 122 4.52 -1.74 -0.98
C ILE A 122 5.57 -0.62 -1.02
N THR A 123 6.82 -1.01 -1.26
CA THR A 123 7.92 -0.07 -1.48
C THR A 123 8.52 -0.32 -2.86
N LEU A 124 8.65 0.74 -3.65
CA LEU A 124 9.20 0.73 -5.01
C LEU A 124 10.30 1.78 -5.15
N ASN A 125 11.27 1.53 -6.02
CA ASN A 125 12.27 2.53 -6.42
C ASN A 125 11.81 3.22 -7.72
N PRO A 126 11.38 4.50 -7.71
CA PRO A 126 10.91 5.17 -8.92
C PRO A 126 11.94 5.20 -10.05
N GLN A 127 13.25 5.22 -9.76
CA GLN A 127 14.32 5.26 -10.77
C GLN A 127 14.46 3.93 -11.52
N GLU A 128 14.17 2.81 -10.85
CA GLU A 128 14.20 1.48 -11.45
C GLU A 128 13.06 1.31 -12.46
N TRP A 129 11.85 1.70 -12.04
CA TRP A 129 10.59 1.37 -12.73
C TRP A 129 10.16 2.41 -13.77
N ILE A 130 10.49 3.69 -13.59
CA ILE A 130 10.08 4.76 -14.50
C ILE A 130 11.29 5.23 -15.34
N LYS A 131 11.23 5.05 -16.66
CA LYS A 131 12.29 5.47 -17.59
C LYS A 131 12.12 6.92 -18.02
N GLN A 132 10.88 7.36 -18.21
CA GLN A 132 10.54 8.73 -18.61
C GLN A 132 9.20 9.14 -18.01
N LEU A 133 9.01 10.46 -17.83
CA LEU A 133 7.81 11.01 -17.21
C LEU A 133 6.66 11.22 -18.18
N LYS A 134 6.95 11.27 -19.49
CA LYS A 134 5.99 11.57 -20.57
C LYS A 134 6.05 10.52 -21.65
N GLY A 135 4.98 10.40 -22.43
CA GLY A 135 4.88 9.46 -23.55
C GLY A 135 3.86 8.35 -23.28
N THR A 136 3.99 7.25 -24.01
CA THR A 136 3.09 6.09 -23.87
C THR A 136 3.48 5.24 -22.67
N LEU A 137 2.54 4.42 -22.17
CA LEU A 137 2.80 3.50 -21.06
C LEU A 137 4.10 2.69 -21.22
N ASN A 138 4.29 2.03 -22.37
CA ASN A 138 5.46 1.18 -22.62
C ASN A 138 6.78 1.95 -22.60
N THR A 139 6.75 3.23 -22.96
CA THR A 139 7.96 4.06 -22.93
C THR A 139 8.25 4.56 -21.52
N MET A 140 7.23 4.93 -20.74
CA MET A 140 7.37 5.37 -19.35
C MET A 140 7.72 4.21 -18.41
N MET A 141 7.02 3.09 -18.55
CA MET A 141 7.07 1.91 -17.69
C MET A 141 7.04 0.64 -18.55
N PRO A 142 8.20 0.21 -19.08
CA PRO A 142 8.29 -1.02 -19.87
C PRO A 142 7.77 -2.25 -19.09
N GLU A 143 8.03 -2.27 -17.78
CA GLU A 143 7.66 -3.36 -16.87
C GLU A 143 6.33 -3.08 -16.12
N ALA A 144 5.40 -2.34 -16.73
CA ALA A 144 4.13 -1.96 -16.09
C ALA A 144 3.31 -3.17 -15.62
N SER A 145 3.36 -4.29 -16.36
CA SER A 145 2.73 -5.56 -15.99
C SER A 145 3.28 -6.12 -14.67
N LEU A 146 4.61 -6.14 -14.51
CA LEU A 146 5.26 -6.59 -13.28
C LEU A 146 4.90 -5.70 -12.10
N ILE A 147 4.89 -4.37 -12.28
CA ILE A 147 4.51 -3.43 -11.22
C ILE A 147 3.05 -3.66 -10.81
N SER A 148 2.16 -3.88 -11.78
CA SER A 148 0.74 -4.11 -11.53
C SER A 148 0.49 -5.43 -10.80
N ASP A 149 1.20 -6.49 -11.17
CA ASP A 149 1.17 -7.77 -10.46
C ASP A 149 1.66 -7.62 -9.02
N ARG A 150 2.68 -6.79 -8.78
CA ARG A 150 3.16 -6.47 -7.43
C ARG A 150 2.14 -5.67 -6.65
N TYR A 151 1.53 -4.63 -7.22
CA TYR A 151 0.45 -3.89 -6.56
C TYR A 151 -0.68 -4.81 -6.15
N ARG A 152 -1.11 -5.70 -7.04
CA ARG A 152 -2.14 -6.68 -6.74
C ARG A 152 -1.77 -7.55 -5.53
N LYS A 153 -0.58 -8.18 -5.57
CA LYS A 153 -0.15 -9.17 -4.56
C LYS A 153 0.26 -8.57 -3.21
N GLU A 154 0.88 -7.40 -3.22
CA GLU A 154 1.49 -6.79 -2.02
C GLU A 154 0.61 -5.68 -1.42
N LEU A 155 -0.05 -4.88 -2.27
CA LEU A 155 -0.81 -3.71 -1.82
C LEU A 155 -2.32 -3.98 -1.74
N VAL A 156 -2.94 -4.61 -2.74
CA VAL A 156 -4.41 -4.61 -2.83
C VAL A 156 -5.06 -5.88 -2.30
N ASP A 157 -4.74 -7.05 -2.86
CA ASP A 157 -5.39 -8.31 -2.50
C ASP A 157 -5.32 -8.62 -0.98
N PRO A 158 -4.19 -8.40 -0.27
CA PRO A 158 -4.12 -8.71 1.16
C PRO A 158 -5.01 -7.81 2.04
N VAL A 159 -5.42 -6.63 1.56
CA VAL A 159 -6.34 -5.75 2.29
C VAL A 159 -7.74 -6.37 2.35
N PHE A 160 -8.13 -7.08 1.29
CA PHE A 160 -9.44 -7.72 1.17
C PHE A 160 -9.47 -9.12 1.78
N THR A 161 -8.45 -9.94 1.55
CA THR A 161 -8.40 -11.33 2.03
C THR A 161 -7.97 -11.44 3.49
N GLY A 162 -7.44 -10.36 4.07
CA GLY A 162 -6.74 -10.40 5.34
C GLY A 162 -5.29 -10.83 5.16
N ASN A 163 -4.40 -10.22 5.94
CA ASN A 163 -2.97 -10.49 5.89
C ASN A 163 -2.68 -11.74 6.74
N THR A 164 -2.63 -12.94 6.14
CA THR A 164 -2.30 -14.20 6.86
C THR A 164 -0.81 -14.32 7.19
N ARG A 165 -0.15 -13.21 7.52
CA ARG A 165 1.22 -13.20 8.04
C ARG A 165 1.19 -12.56 9.41
N GLU A 166 0.75 -13.34 10.38
CA GLU A 166 1.07 -13.09 11.78
C GLU A 166 2.60 -13.11 11.90
N VAL A 167 3.21 -11.93 11.97
CA VAL A 167 4.59 -11.80 12.47
C VAL A 167 4.49 -11.94 13.98
N THR A 168 4.39 -13.19 14.44
CA THR A 168 4.61 -13.51 15.84
C THR A 168 6.11 -13.39 16.11
N THR A 169 6.52 -12.30 16.76
CA THR A 169 7.84 -12.23 17.39
C THR A 169 7.83 -13.20 18.58
N GLN A 170 8.11 -14.47 18.34
CA GLN A 170 8.33 -15.45 19.39
C GLN A 170 9.76 -15.28 19.91
N THR A 171 9.91 -14.73 21.11
CA THR A 171 11.16 -14.86 21.86
C THR A 171 11.25 -16.31 22.35
N ASN A 172 12.03 -17.14 21.65
CA ASN A 172 12.29 -18.52 22.06
C ASN A 172 13.26 -18.50 23.26
N VAL A 173 12.73 -18.50 24.48
CA VAL A 173 13.55 -18.64 25.70
C VAL A 173 13.82 -20.12 25.87
N ASN A 174 14.97 -20.57 25.35
CA ASN A 174 15.47 -21.91 25.52
C ASN A 174 15.63 -22.19 27.03
N GLN A 175 14.75 -23.03 27.60
CA GLN A 175 14.87 -23.51 28.97
C GLN A 175 16.01 -24.52 29.04
N GLU A 176 17.23 -24.03 29.29
CA GLU A 176 18.31 -24.86 29.82
C GLU A 176 18.66 -24.38 31.24
N THR A 177 18.29 -25.26 32.18
CA THR A 177 18.78 -25.38 33.56
C THR A 177 20.11 -24.67 33.87
N ARG A 178 20.05 -23.56 34.64
CA ARG A 178 21.14 -23.19 35.56
C ARG A 178 20.67 -22.23 36.67
N ALA A 179 21.33 -22.39 37.82
CA ALA A 179 21.01 -21.98 39.20
C ALA A 179 20.65 -20.49 39.46
N PRO A 180 20.00 -20.17 40.61
CA PRO A 180 19.47 -18.85 40.92
C PRO A 180 20.53 -17.97 41.58
N ASN A 181 20.97 -16.90 40.91
CA ASN A 181 21.48 -15.69 41.58
C ASN A 181 21.70 -14.55 40.59
N PHE A 182 20.63 -14.05 39.97
CA PHE A 182 20.69 -12.76 39.29
C PHE A 182 19.83 -11.77 40.07
N ARG A 183 20.51 -10.85 40.75
CA ARG A 183 19.92 -9.68 41.41
C ARG A 183 19.29 -8.80 40.33
N ASP A 184 18.03 -8.42 40.56
CA ASP A 184 17.28 -7.50 39.71
C ASP A 184 17.92 -6.10 39.75
N PRO A 185 18.36 -5.54 38.60
CA PRO A 185 19.01 -4.24 38.52
C PRO A 185 18.04 -3.05 38.65
N LEU A 186 16.74 -3.27 38.91
CA LEU A 186 15.74 -2.22 39.15
C LEU A 186 15.12 -2.24 40.56
N ALA A 187 15.69 -3.01 41.49
CA ALA A 187 15.24 -3.01 42.88
C ALA A 187 15.70 -1.73 43.62
N ILE A 188 14.93 -0.66 43.49
CA ILE A 188 15.03 0.54 44.34
C ILE A 188 14.76 0.12 45.80
N GLY A 189 15.70 0.47 46.68
CA GLY A 189 15.84 0.01 48.06
C GLY A 189 14.55 -0.08 48.87
N GLY A 190 14.37 -1.24 49.53
CA GLY A 190 13.29 -1.46 50.47
C GLY A 190 13.41 -0.59 51.73
N PRO A 191 12.29 -0.26 52.38
CA PRO A 191 12.30 0.54 53.60
C PRO A 191 12.91 -0.23 54.79
N MET A 192 13.91 0.37 55.45
CA MET A 192 14.36 -0.05 56.78
C MET A 192 13.21 0.10 57.79
N ARG A 193 12.86 -0.99 58.48
CA ARG A 193 12.01 -0.93 59.67
C ARG A 193 12.85 -0.55 60.91
N PRO A 194 12.43 0.43 61.73
CA PRO A 194 13.04 0.68 63.03
C PRO A 194 12.67 -0.41 64.04
N GLY A 195 13.62 -0.70 64.93
CA GLY A 195 13.57 -1.80 65.90
C GLY A 195 12.62 -1.62 67.07
N GLY A 196 12.37 -2.75 67.71
CA GLY A 196 11.82 -2.93 69.05
C GLY A 196 12.51 -4.13 69.69
#